data_AF-A0A2M9ZJH1-F1
#
_entry.id   AF-A0A2M9ZJH1-F1
#
_cell.length_a   1.000
_cell.length_b   1.000
_cell.length_c   1.000
_cell.angle_alpha   90.00
_cell.angle_beta   90.00
_cell.angle_gamma   90.00
#
_symmetry.space_group_name_H-M   'P 1'
#
loop_
_entity.id
_entity.type
_entity.pdbx_description
1 polymer ?
#
loop_
_entity_poly.entity_id
_entity_poly.type
_entity_poly.pdbx_seq_one_letter_code
_entity_poly.pdbx_strand_id
1 'polypeptide(L)'
;MATGKEAHPSNFFMKHISSFLSLTLLALLPACASIRSLWKPKEDFIKKLELPDWVLESSIKLRVFNDSFNSVNPEDALPEDDIAYYVNGARKILAAAPAAMKDIFKMAGCLDGTELVTIRGNKITENQEDIWYGICKSGNPDTIVFKVHDMGNDTLYRLYENELVPEWEEARKVSSTNPEKAMRLANKLIEHEPAHPGARRMLGSLYLKAGYCPGAVRNYRIYLRIIPRTPEKEKIDQLLKEQCKDNLIPKKKETKEYSEDVPPGI
;
A
#
# COMPACT_ATOMS: atom_id res chain seq x y z
N MET A 1 1.61 52.32 -33.61
CA MET A 1 0.21 52.67 -33.25
C MET A 1 -0.64 52.54 -34.51
N ALA A 2 -1.81 51.88 -34.37
CA ALA A 2 -3.03 51.98 -35.20
C ALA A 2 -2.89 51.70 -36.73
N THR A 3 -3.31 50.58 -37.32
CA THR A 3 -4.61 49.86 -37.44
C THR A 3 -5.37 50.18 -38.73
N GLY A 4 -5.88 49.12 -39.39
CA GLY A 4 -7.09 49.12 -40.24
C GLY A 4 -6.85 49.52 -41.71
N LYS A 5 -7.56 49.01 -42.72
CA LYS A 5 -8.81 48.25 -42.81
C LYS A 5 -9.04 47.85 -44.30
N GLU A 6 -9.70 46.69 -44.51
CA GLU A 6 -10.82 46.42 -45.47
C GLU A 6 -10.63 46.69 -46.99
N ALA A 7 -11.27 46.06 -47.98
CA ALA A 7 -12.05 44.82 -48.16
C ALA A 7 -12.42 44.72 -49.68
N HIS A 8 -12.37 43.51 -50.28
CA HIS A 8 -13.19 42.93 -51.40
C HIS A 8 -13.47 43.74 -52.71
N PRO A 9 -14.09 43.21 -53.82
CA PRO A 9 -14.97 42.03 -53.96
C PRO A 9 -14.89 41.19 -55.27
N SER A 10 -15.79 40.19 -55.35
CA SER A 10 -16.53 39.71 -56.55
C SER A 10 -15.85 38.65 -57.44
N ASN A 11 -16.49 37.66 -58.07
CA ASN A 11 -17.89 37.22 -58.26
C ASN A 11 -17.81 35.70 -58.56
N PHE A 12 -18.69 34.86 -58.01
CA PHE A 12 -19.90 34.35 -58.68
C PHE A 12 -19.62 33.61 -60.00
N PHE A 13 -19.60 32.27 -59.99
CA PHE A 13 -20.45 31.45 -60.87
C PHE A 13 -20.40 29.95 -60.48
N MET A 14 -21.56 29.43 -60.08
CA MET A 14 -21.88 28.01 -59.99
C MET A 14 -21.66 27.31 -61.34
N LYS A 15 -21.19 26.06 -61.30
CA LYS A 15 -21.78 24.97 -62.11
C LYS A 15 -21.53 23.61 -61.45
N HIS A 16 -22.65 22.94 -61.16
CA HIS A 16 -22.81 21.59 -60.67
C HIS A 16 -22.15 20.53 -61.57
N ILE A 17 -21.71 19.41 -60.99
CA ILE A 17 -21.97 18.04 -61.47
C ILE A 17 -21.74 17.05 -60.29
N SER A 18 -22.79 16.26 -60.01
CA SER A 18 -22.90 14.96 -59.29
C SER A 18 -22.00 14.68 -58.09
N SER A 19 -22.49 14.65 -56.85
CA SER A 19 -23.25 13.52 -56.27
C SER A 19 -22.72 12.14 -56.68
N PHE A 20 -21.87 11.53 -55.85
CA PHE A 20 -22.05 10.19 -55.24
C PHE A 20 -20.78 9.77 -54.50
N LEU A 21 -20.95 9.07 -53.38
CA LEU A 21 -19.92 8.57 -52.43
C LEU A 21 -19.30 9.59 -51.47
N SER A 22 -20.17 10.15 -50.64
CA SER A 22 -19.88 10.36 -49.23
C SER A 22 -19.78 9.02 -48.49
N LEU A 23 -18.99 9.01 -47.43
CA LEU A 23 -19.01 8.07 -46.30
C LEU A 23 -18.48 6.65 -46.58
N THR A 24 -17.26 6.37 -46.12
CA THR A 24 -16.95 5.35 -45.09
C THR A 24 -15.46 4.99 -45.12
N LEU A 25 -14.61 5.79 -44.47
CA LEU A 25 -13.33 5.28 -43.93
C LEU A 25 -12.79 6.18 -42.82
N LEU A 26 -13.62 6.49 -41.83
CA LEU A 26 -13.21 7.29 -40.66
C LEU A 26 -13.89 6.75 -39.39
N ALA A 27 -13.70 5.45 -39.14
CA ALA A 27 -13.95 4.84 -37.85
C ALA A 27 -13.33 3.45 -37.88
N LEU A 28 -12.14 3.30 -37.31
CA LEU A 28 -11.59 2.07 -36.68
C LEU A 28 -10.15 2.35 -36.25
N LEU A 29 -9.96 3.32 -35.36
CA LEU A 29 -8.86 3.28 -34.40
C LEU A 29 -9.49 3.03 -33.02
N PRO A 30 -9.74 1.76 -32.63
CA PRO A 30 -10.07 1.49 -31.26
C PRO A 30 -8.81 1.68 -30.41
N ALA A 31 -8.83 2.73 -29.60
CA ALA A 31 -8.22 2.79 -28.28
C ALA A 31 -6.80 2.18 -28.11
N CYS A 32 -5.77 2.92 -28.51
CA CYS A 32 -4.42 2.76 -27.92
C CYS A 32 -4.36 3.16 -26.42
N ALA A 33 -5.49 3.59 -25.82
CA ALA A 33 -5.56 3.98 -24.41
C ALA A 33 -5.87 2.79 -23.46
N SER A 34 -6.27 1.62 -23.98
CA SER A 34 -6.74 0.51 -23.14
C SER A 34 -5.70 -0.60 -22.93
N ILE A 35 -4.52 -0.50 -23.55
CA ILE A 35 -3.42 -1.47 -23.42
C ILE A 35 -2.24 -0.80 -22.69
N ARG A 36 -2.49 -0.28 -21.49
CA ARG A 36 -1.43 0.06 -20.52
C ARG A 36 -1.57 -0.67 -19.19
N SER A 37 -2.59 -1.53 -19.03
CA SER A 37 -2.91 -2.16 -17.75
C SER A 37 -2.50 -3.62 -17.60
N LEU A 38 -1.93 -4.27 -18.63
CA LEU A 38 -1.66 -5.73 -18.55
C LEU A 38 -0.20 -6.17 -18.42
N TRP A 39 0.78 -5.26 -18.50
CA TRP A 39 2.19 -5.61 -18.27
C TRP A 39 2.88 -4.49 -17.49
N LYS A 40 2.77 -4.54 -16.16
CA LYS A 40 3.89 -4.09 -15.33
C LYS A 40 4.76 -5.32 -15.12
N PRO A 41 5.85 -5.52 -15.86
CA PRO A 41 6.79 -6.58 -15.50
C PRO A 41 7.13 -6.38 -14.03
N LYS A 42 7.02 -7.43 -13.18
CA LYS A 42 7.54 -7.42 -11.80
C LYS A 42 8.92 -6.76 -11.90
N GLU A 43 9.02 -5.50 -11.47
CA GLU A 43 10.19 -4.66 -11.74
C GLU A 43 11.41 -5.47 -11.29
N ASP A 44 12.49 -5.53 -12.08
CA ASP A 44 13.67 -6.35 -11.73
C ASP A 44 14.19 -6.03 -10.32
N PHE A 45 13.91 -4.82 -9.85
CA PHE A 45 14.04 -4.41 -8.46
C PHE A 45 13.31 -5.33 -7.46
N ILE A 46 12.01 -5.57 -7.63
CA ILE A 46 11.19 -6.38 -6.70
C ILE A 46 11.72 -7.83 -6.66
N LYS A 47 12.15 -8.38 -7.80
CA LYS A 47 12.73 -9.73 -7.85
C LYS A 47 14.00 -9.82 -7.01
N LYS A 48 14.84 -8.77 -7.01
CA LYS A 48 16.06 -8.70 -6.18
C LYS A 48 15.79 -8.62 -4.68
N LEU A 49 14.56 -8.35 -4.25
CA LEU A 49 14.19 -8.38 -2.84
C LEU A 49 13.99 -9.82 -2.32
N GLU A 50 13.87 -10.80 -3.22
CA GLU A 50 13.74 -12.23 -2.88
C GLU A 50 12.60 -12.49 -1.88
N LEU A 51 11.49 -11.77 -2.05
CA LEU A 51 10.29 -11.92 -1.24
C LEU A 51 9.50 -13.16 -1.67
N PRO A 52 8.87 -13.90 -0.73
CA PRO A 52 7.93 -14.95 -1.08
C PRO A 52 6.77 -14.43 -1.95
N ASP A 53 6.25 -15.24 -2.86
CA ASP A 53 5.19 -14.79 -3.78
C ASP A 53 3.93 -14.29 -3.06
N TRP A 54 3.53 -14.96 -1.96
CA TRP A 54 2.39 -14.55 -1.13
C TRP A 54 2.53 -13.17 -0.50
N VAL A 55 3.76 -12.63 -0.43
CA VAL A 55 4.02 -11.28 0.07
C VAL A 55 3.66 -10.24 -1.00
N LEU A 56 3.96 -10.54 -2.26
CA LEU A 56 3.75 -9.64 -3.39
C LEU A 56 2.33 -9.73 -3.94
N GLU A 57 1.69 -10.89 -3.77
CA GLU A 57 0.29 -11.09 -4.13
C GLU A 57 -0.61 -10.43 -3.09
N SER A 58 -1.19 -9.30 -3.48
CA SER A 58 -2.27 -8.64 -2.77
C SER A 58 -3.48 -8.55 -3.69
N SER A 59 -4.65 -8.83 -3.14
CA SER A 59 -5.87 -8.11 -3.49
C SER A 59 -7.00 -8.69 -2.66
N ILE A 60 -7.51 -7.93 -1.69
CA ILE A 60 -8.94 -7.78 -1.33
C ILE A 60 -8.99 -6.82 -0.12
N LYS A 61 -9.84 -5.79 -0.22
CA LYS A 61 -10.28 -5.03 0.96
C LYS A 61 -10.97 -6.02 1.91
N LEU A 62 -10.36 -6.32 3.06
CA LEU A 62 -11.03 -7.09 4.09
C LEU A 62 -12.16 -6.21 4.65
N ARG A 63 -13.38 -6.35 4.11
CA ARG A 63 -14.55 -5.88 4.85
C ARG A 63 -14.73 -6.82 6.03
N VAL A 64 -14.24 -6.42 7.19
CA VAL A 64 -14.59 -7.06 8.46
C VAL A 64 -16.04 -6.70 8.75
N PHE A 65 -16.97 -7.53 8.27
CA PHE A 65 -18.32 -7.55 8.81
C PHE A 65 -18.29 -8.54 9.97
N ASN A 66 -18.54 -8.07 11.18
CA ASN A 66 -18.86 -8.97 12.29
C ASN A 66 -20.06 -8.41 13.05
N ASP A 67 -21.13 -9.21 13.07
CA ASP A 67 -22.35 -8.97 13.83
C ASP A 67 -22.06 -9.15 15.32
N SER A 68 -21.56 -8.10 15.97
CA SER A 68 -21.65 -7.81 17.41
C SER A 68 -20.69 -6.67 17.74
N PHE A 69 -21.03 -5.86 18.74
CA PHE A 69 -20.37 -4.62 19.16
C PHE A 69 -18.84 -4.76 19.41
N ASN A 70 -18.07 -4.76 18.33
CA ASN A 70 -16.66 -4.42 18.27
C ASN A 70 -16.58 -3.20 17.36
N SER A 71 -16.09 -2.07 17.86
CA SER A 71 -15.73 -0.95 17.00
C SER A 71 -14.76 -1.46 15.94
N VAL A 72 -15.13 -1.36 14.66
CA VAL A 72 -14.27 -1.77 13.55
C VAL A 72 -12.95 -1.02 13.69
N ASN A 73 -11.83 -1.75 13.80
CA ASN A 73 -10.51 -1.16 13.79
C ASN A 73 -10.37 -0.42 12.43
N PRO A 74 -10.15 0.90 12.40
CA PRO A 74 -10.05 1.66 11.15
C PRO A 74 -8.98 1.12 10.19
N GLU A 75 -7.92 0.49 10.72
CA GLU A 75 -6.84 -0.15 9.97
C GLU A 75 -7.32 -1.36 9.17
N ASP A 76 -8.32 -2.10 9.65
CA ASP A 76 -8.85 -3.28 8.96
C ASP A 76 -9.51 -2.90 7.62
N ALA A 77 -9.96 -1.65 7.47
CA ALA A 77 -10.50 -1.13 6.23
C ALA A 77 -9.42 -0.82 5.17
N LEU A 78 -8.14 -0.77 5.56
CA LEU A 78 -7.03 -0.45 4.67
C LEU A 78 -6.50 -1.72 3.97
N PRO A 79 -6.43 -1.72 2.62
CA PRO A 79 -5.61 -2.67 1.86
C PRO A 79 -4.15 -2.69 2.34
N GLU A 80 -3.52 -3.86 2.29
CA GLU A 80 -2.10 -4.01 2.67
C GLU A 80 -1.17 -3.22 1.74
N ASP A 81 -1.56 -3.06 0.47
CA ASP A 81 -0.85 -2.23 -0.51
C ASP A 81 -0.97 -0.73 -0.22
N ASP A 82 -1.99 -0.29 0.54
CA ASP A 82 -2.10 1.11 0.96
C ASP A 82 -1.19 1.41 2.16
N ILE A 83 -0.67 0.37 2.82
CA ILE A 83 0.20 0.48 4.01
C ILE A 83 1.68 0.39 3.62
N ALA A 84 2.05 -0.59 2.80
CA ALA A 84 3.42 -0.78 2.36
C ALA A 84 3.48 -1.42 0.96
N TYR A 85 4.21 -0.80 0.04
CA TYR A 85 4.39 -1.27 -1.33
C TYR A 85 5.70 -0.72 -1.94
N TYR A 86 6.02 -1.12 -3.17
CA TYR A 86 7.22 -0.68 -3.89
C TYR A 86 6.85 0.00 -5.20
N VAL A 87 7.48 1.14 -5.50
CA VAL A 87 7.35 1.86 -6.76
C VAL A 87 8.67 2.53 -7.10
N ASN A 88 9.09 2.41 -8.37
CA ASN A 88 10.28 3.08 -8.90
C ASN A 88 11.55 2.78 -8.11
N GLY A 89 11.74 1.53 -7.67
CA GLY A 89 12.91 1.12 -6.89
C GLY A 89 12.96 1.64 -5.45
N ALA A 90 11.89 2.28 -4.95
CA ALA A 90 11.79 2.75 -3.58
C ALA A 90 10.67 2.05 -2.81
N ARG A 91 10.85 1.96 -1.49
CA ARG A 91 9.83 1.48 -0.56
C ARG A 91 8.89 2.65 -0.23
N LYS A 92 7.59 2.46 -0.44
CA LYS A 92 6.53 3.41 -0.10
C LYS A 92 5.76 2.90 1.13
N ILE A 93 5.63 3.75 2.16
CA ILE A 93 5.06 3.37 3.46
C ILE A 93 4.09 4.43 3.98
N LEU A 94 2.98 4.01 4.57
CA LEU A 94 2.07 4.89 5.31
C LEU A 94 2.63 5.24 6.69
N ALA A 95 2.61 6.51 7.06
CA ALA A 95 2.96 6.97 8.40
C ALA A 95 2.02 8.11 8.83
N ALA A 96 1.83 8.27 10.13
CA ALA A 96 0.95 9.30 10.68
C ALA A 96 1.72 10.48 11.28
N ALA A 97 2.91 10.25 11.86
CA ALA A 97 3.73 11.31 12.50
C ALA A 97 5.22 11.33 12.07
N PRO A 98 5.91 12.48 12.10
CA PRO A 98 7.36 12.58 11.86
C PRO A 98 8.21 11.72 12.81
N ALA A 99 7.81 11.61 14.07
CA ALA A 99 8.45 10.71 15.03
C ALA A 99 8.35 9.24 14.57
N ALA A 100 7.14 8.81 14.19
CA ALA A 100 6.90 7.49 13.64
C ALA A 100 7.67 7.26 12.33
N MET A 101 7.73 8.23 11.41
CA MET A 101 8.52 8.12 10.18
C MET A 101 10.00 7.83 10.47
N LYS A 102 10.59 8.58 11.40
CA LYS A 102 11.98 8.38 11.82
C LYS A 102 12.20 6.99 12.42
N ASP A 103 11.30 6.56 13.30
CA ASP A 103 11.38 5.26 13.97
C ASP A 103 11.18 4.11 12.97
N ILE A 104 10.20 4.22 12.08
CA ILE A 104 9.93 3.27 11.00
C ILE A 104 11.16 3.15 10.10
N PHE A 105 11.79 4.25 9.67
CA PHE A 105 12.95 4.15 8.79
C PHE A 105 14.14 3.46 9.49
N LYS A 106 14.39 3.81 10.76
CA LYS A 106 15.42 3.15 11.56
C LYS A 106 15.16 1.66 11.76
N MET A 107 13.93 1.29 12.13
CA MET A 107 13.54 -0.10 12.33
C MET A 107 13.55 -0.90 11.03
N ALA A 108 13.12 -0.30 9.93
CA ALA A 108 12.98 -0.97 8.65
C ALA A 108 14.33 -1.23 7.97
N GLY A 109 15.37 -0.50 8.37
CA GLY A 109 16.71 -0.61 7.79
C GLY A 109 16.72 -0.30 6.30
N CYS A 110 17.85 -0.65 5.67
CA CYS A 110 18.08 -0.41 4.26
C CYS A 110 17.57 -1.55 3.37
N LEU A 111 17.20 -1.21 2.12
CA LEU A 111 16.79 -2.19 1.11
C LEU A 111 17.89 -3.18 0.69
N ASP A 112 19.15 -2.88 0.97
CA ASP A 112 20.26 -3.82 0.79
C ASP A 112 20.38 -4.86 1.93
N GLY A 113 19.58 -4.70 2.99
CA GLY A 113 19.51 -5.58 4.15
C GLY A 113 20.42 -5.15 5.31
N THR A 114 21.18 -4.07 5.14
CA THR A 114 22.02 -3.53 6.20
C THR A 114 21.28 -2.51 7.06
N GLU A 115 21.84 -2.20 8.24
CA GLU A 115 21.29 -1.20 9.14
C GLU A 115 21.39 0.21 8.55
N LEU A 116 20.37 1.03 8.82
CA LEU A 116 20.42 2.45 8.53
C LEU A 116 21.36 3.14 9.53
N VAL A 117 22.40 3.80 9.04
CA VAL A 117 23.39 4.50 9.88
C VAL A 117 22.91 5.90 10.23
N THR A 118 22.47 6.65 9.22
CA THR A 118 22.03 8.05 9.40
C THR A 118 21.01 8.47 8.37
N ILE A 119 20.23 9.50 8.72
CA ILE A 119 19.24 10.14 7.87
C ILE A 119 19.83 11.48 7.43
N ARG A 120 19.96 11.68 6.12
CA ARG A 120 20.58 12.88 5.54
C ARG A 120 19.63 14.06 5.44
N GLY A 121 18.32 13.79 5.33
CA GLY A 121 17.29 14.79 5.19
C GLY A 121 16.06 14.21 4.49
N ASN A 122 15.08 15.08 4.29
CA ASN A 122 13.83 14.73 3.65
C ASN A 122 13.37 15.83 2.68
N LYS A 123 12.46 15.47 1.77
CA LYS A 123 11.84 16.36 0.79
C LYS A 123 10.36 16.05 0.67
N ILE A 124 9.53 17.07 0.90
CA ILE A 124 8.09 17.00 0.66
C ILE A 124 7.80 17.26 -0.82
N THR A 125 6.91 16.44 -1.39
CA THR A 125 6.45 16.55 -2.77
C THR A 125 5.07 17.21 -2.86
N GLU A 126 4.68 17.63 -4.06
CA GLU A 126 3.35 18.18 -4.34
C GLU A 126 2.21 17.19 -4.04
N ASN A 127 2.50 15.89 -4.10
CA ASN A 127 1.55 14.81 -3.82
C ASN A 127 1.43 14.49 -2.32
N GLN A 128 1.90 15.37 -1.43
CA GLN A 128 1.93 15.18 0.03
C GLN A 128 2.70 13.91 0.46
N GLU A 129 3.66 13.46 -0.36
CA GLU A 129 4.62 12.43 0.03
C GLU A 129 5.86 13.09 0.63
N ASP A 130 6.40 12.52 1.72
CA ASP A 130 7.64 12.93 2.35
C ASP A 130 8.74 11.90 2.06
N ILE A 131 9.71 12.28 1.23
CA ILE A 131 10.77 11.39 0.76
C ILE A 131 11.99 11.58 1.66
N TRP A 132 12.41 10.51 2.34
CA TRP A 132 13.54 10.53 3.26
C TRP A 132 14.74 9.80 2.64
N TYR A 133 15.93 10.39 2.84
CA TYR A 133 17.19 9.86 2.31
C TYR A 133 18.09 9.41 3.46
N GLY A 134 18.58 8.17 3.36
CA GLY A 134 19.41 7.52 4.36
C GLY A 134 20.77 7.07 3.81
N ILE A 135 21.70 6.79 4.71
CA ILE A 135 22.96 6.08 4.40
C ILE A 135 22.98 4.76 5.17
N CYS A 136 23.26 3.70 4.44
CA CYS A 136 23.33 2.34 4.93
C CYS A 136 24.71 1.99 5.47
N LYS A 137 24.80 0.95 6.29
CA LYS A 137 26.07 0.44 6.82
C LYS A 137 27.01 -0.06 5.72
N SER A 138 26.45 -0.48 4.58
CA SER A 138 27.20 -0.80 3.36
C SER A 138 27.89 0.41 2.70
N GLY A 139 27.51 1.64 3.08
CA GLY A 139 27.90 2.89 2.42
C GLY A 139 26.95 3.33 1.30
N ASN A 140 26.00 2.47 0.90
CA ASN A 140 25.02 2.82 -0.13
C ASN A 140 23.99 3.83 0.39
N PRO A 141 23.49 4.73 -0.47
CA PRO A 141 22.31 5.52 -0.14
C PRO A 141 21.06 4.66 -0.18
N ASP A 142 20.07 4.97 0.66
CA ASP A 142 18.73 4.40 0.58
C ASP A 142 17.67 5.49 0.63
N THR A 143 16.50 5.19 0.08
CA THR A 143 15.36 6.11 0.00
C THR A 143 14.08 5.42 0.39
N ILE A 144 13.33 6.06 1.28
CA ILE A 144 11.98 5.66 1.65
C ILE A 144 11.03 6.82 1.34
N VAL A 145 9.84 6.49 0.83
CA VAL A 145 8.79 7.47 0.56
C VAL A 145 7.68 7.25 1.59
N PHE A 146 7.43 8.25 2.42
CA PHE A 146 6.31 8.23 3.34
C PHE A 146 5.09 8.88 2.70
N LYS A 147 3.97 8.16 2.69
CA LYS A 147 2.64 8.74 2.50
C LYS A 147 2.15 9.15 3.88
N VAL A 148 1.96 10.44 4.09
CA VAL A 148 1.56 10.96 5.39
C VAL A 148 0.03 10.99 5.48
N HIS A 149 -0.55 10.30 6.46
CA HIS A 149 -2.00 10.20 6.60
C HIS A 149 -2.64 11.56 6.94
N ASP A 150 -2.12 12.22 7.98
CA ASP A 150 -2.62 13.50 8.51
C ASP A 150 -1.47 14.48 8.76
N MET A 151 -0.93 15.06 7.68
CA MET A 151 0.19 15.98 7.77
C MET A 151 -0.19 17.23 8.58
N GLY A 152 0.57 17.53 9.63
CA GLY A 152 0.37 18.71 10.48
C GLY A 152 -0.63 18.53 11.62
N ASN A 153 -1.09 17.30 11.89
CA ASN A 153 -1.92 16.99 13.05
C ASN A 153 -1.06 16.84 14.32
N ASP A 154 -0.79 17.95 15.01
CA ASP A 154 0.02 17.97 16.24
C ASP A 154 -0.51 17.05 17.35
N THR A 155 -1.83 16.84 17.40
CA THR A 155 -2.46 15.93 18.38
C THR A 155 -2.02 14.49 18.13
N LEU A 156 -1.99 14.07 16.86
CA LEU A 156 -1.56 12.72 16.48
C LEU A 156 -0.07 12.50 16.78
N TYR A 157 0.76 13.54 16.62
CA TYR A 157 2.18 13.46 16.92
C TYR A 157 2.42 13.26 18.42
N ARG A 158 1.72 14.04 19.25
CA ARG A 158 1.79 13.89 20.71
C ARG A 158 1.23 12.56 21.19
N LEU A 159 0.19 12.05 20.54
CA LEU A 159 -0.37 10.73 20.85
C LEU A 159 0.69 9.64 20.64
N TYR A 160 1.40 9.66 19.50
CA TYR A 160 2.42 8.66 19.22
C TYR A 160 3.54 8.67 20.27
N GLU A 161 4.14 9.83 20.55
CA GLU A 161 5.28 9.93 21.45
C GLU A 161 4.91 9.66 22.93
N ASN A 162 3.80 10.23 23.40
CA ASN A 162 3.48 10.23 24.82
C ASN A 162 2.67 9.01 25.27
N GLU A 163 1.96 8.35 24.35
CA GLU A 163 1.05 7.25 24.69
C GLU A 163 1.43 5.97 23.95
N LEU A 164 1.49 6.00 22.61
CA LEU A 164 1.64 4.79 21.83
C LEU A 164 3.03 4.15 21.96
N VAL A 165 4.11 4.95 22.04
CA VAL A 165 5.46 4.44 22.25
C VAL A 165 5.60 3.76 23.63
N PRO A 166 5.20 4.38 24.76
CA PRO A 166 5.18 3.69 26.06
C PRO A 166 4.33 2.41 26.09
N GLU A 167 3.16 2.44 25.46
CA GLU A 167 2.30 1.26 25.34
C GLU A 167 2.93 0.15 24.51
N TRP A 168 3.62 0.51 23.43
CA TRP A 168 4.41 -0.42 22.63
C TRP A 168 5.53 -1.07 23.44
N GLU A 169 6.24 -0.29 24.25
CA GLU A 169 7.27 -0.81 25.15
C GLU A 169 6.70 -1.82 26.16
N GLU A 170 5.53 -1.52 26.71
CA GLU A 170 4.82 -2.45 27.59
C GLU A 170 4.39 -3.72 26.83
N ALA A 171 3.89 -3.60 25.60
CA ALA A 171 3.54 -4.75 24.75
C ALA A 171 4.74 -5.68 24.56
N ARG A 172 5.94 -5.14 24.33
CA ARG A 172 7.18 -5.92 24.22
C ARG A 172 7.49 -6.69 25.51
N LYS A 173 7.39 -6.02 26.66
CA LYS A 173 7.67 -6.62 27.98
C LYS A 173 6.71 -7.77 28.30
N VAL A 174 5.42 -7.61 28.02
CA VAL A 174 4.40 -8.58 28.41
C VAL A 174 4.10 -9.63 27.33
N SER A 175 4.71 -9.55 26.15
CA SER A 175 4.43 -10.45 25.02
C SER A 175 4.58 -11.95 25.32
N SER A 176 5.45 -12.33 26.26
CA SER A 176 5.65 -13.71 26.68
C SER A 176 4.74 -14.13 27.84
N THR A 177 4.38 -13.21 28.74
CA THR A 177 3.63 -13.51 29.98
C THR A 177 2.14 -13.24 29.87
N ASN A 178 1.75 -12.27 29.05
CA ASN A 178 0.37 -11.87 28.79
C ASN A 178 0.19 -11.54 27.29
N PRO A 179 0.10 -12.56 26.43
CA PRO A 179 0.02 -12.37 24.98
C PRO A 179 -1.24 -11.60 24.55
N GLU A 180 -2.36 -11.75 25.25
CA GLU A 180 -3.59 -11.00 24.97
C GLU A 180 -3.42 -9.50 25.20
N LYS A 181 -2.82 -9.11 26.32
CA LYS A 181 -2.49 -7.70 26.60
C LYS A 181 -1.53 -7.15 25.54
N ALA A 182 -0.51 -7.91 25.16
CA ALA A 182 0.43 -7.51 24.12
C ALA A 182 -0.25 -7.32 22.76
N MET A 183 -1.15 -8.23 22.37
CA MET A 183 -1.95 -8.10 21.15
C MET A 183 -2.81 -6.83 21.16
N ARG A 184 -3.49 -6.53 22.28
CA ARG A 184 -4.32 -5.32 22.40
C ARG A 184 -3.51 -4.04 22.25
N LEU A 185 -2.37 -3.96 22.94
CA LEU A 185 -1.48 -2.78 22.87
C LEU A 185 -0.87 -2.62 21.47
N ALA A 186 -0.46 -3.73 20.85
CA ALA A 186 0.06 -3.70 19.48
C ALA A 186 -1.01 -3.34 18.44
N ASN A 187 -2.25 -3.79 18.62
CA ASN A 187 -3.39 -3.41 17.76
C ASN A 187 -3.68 -1.91 17.87
N LYS A 188 -3.70 -1.36 19.08
CA LYS A 188 -3.85 0.09 19.29
C LYS A 188 -2.74 0.89 18.62
N LEU A 189 -1.49 0.39 18.63
CA LEU A 189 -0.41 1.06 17.91
C LEU A 189 -0.65 1.07 16.40
N ILE A 190 -1.03 -0.05 15.79
CA ILE A 190 -1.23 -0.12 14.33
C ILE A 190 -2.51 0.56 13.85
N GLU A 191 -3.49 0.79 14.74
CA GLU A 191 -4.65 1.66 14.48
C GLU A 191 -4.22 3.08 14.09
N HIS A 192 -3.15 3.58 14.72
CA HIS A 192 -2.63 4.92 14.49
C HIS A 192 -1.39 4.93 13.58
N GLU A 193 -0.56 3.91 13.63
CA GLU A 193 0.63 3.76 12.78
C GLU A 193 0.63 2.41 12.06
N PRO A 194 -0.15 2.27 10.96
CA PRO A 194 -0.36 0.99 10.29
C PRO A 194 0.94 0.35 9.79
N ALA A 195 2.00 1.11 9.53
CA ALA A 195 3.25 0.53 9.07
C ALA A 195 4.30 0.30 10.16
N HIS A 196 3.92 0.30 11.44
CA HIS A 196 4.87 0.07 12.53
C HIS A 196 5.48 -1.36 12.48
N PRO A 197 6.77 -1.53 12.10
CA PRO A 197 7.30 -2.84 11.70
C PRO A 197 7.35 -3.82 12.88
N GLY A 198 7.73 -3.33 14.06
CA GLY A 198 7.82 -4.16 15.27
C GLY A 198 6.47 -4.72 15.70
N ALA A 199 5.41 -3.93 15.57
CA ALA A 199 4.07 -4.35 15.97
C ALA A 199 3.47 -5.32 14.97
N ARG A 200 3.67 -5.08 13.66
CA ARG A 200 3.30 -6.05 12.61
C ARG A 200 3.96 -7.40 12.83
N ARG A 201 5.27 -7.41 13.10
CA ARG A 201 5.99 -8.63 13.41
C ARG A 201 5.43 -9.34 14.65
N MET A 202 5.16 -8.59 15.74
CA MET A 202 4.62 -9.15 16.97
C MET A 202 3.23 -9.74 16.78
N LEU A 203 2.32 -9.00 16.14
CA LEU A 203 0.96 -9.45 15.85
C LEU A 203 0.97 -10.67 14.93
N GLY A 204 1.83 -10.70 13.91
CA GLY A 204 2.03 -11.89 13.07
C GLY A 204 2.33 -13.13 13.91
N SER A 205 3.27 -13.01 14.85
CA SER A 205 3.68 -14.11 15.76
C SER A 205 2.57 -14.51 16.74
N LEU A 206 1.91 -13.53 17.36
CA LEU A 206 0.87 -13.79 18.37
C LEU A 206 -0.39 -14.39 17.72
N TYR A 207 -0.81 -13.88 16.57
CA TYR A 207 -1.92 -14.46 15.82
C TYR A 207 -1.61 -15.88 15.33
N LEU A 208 -0.38 -16.13 14.87
CA LEU A 208 0.03 -17.47 14.45
C LEU A 208 -0.04 -18.45 15.63
N LYS A 209 0.49 -18.07 16.81
CA LYS A 209 0.40 -18.88 18.04
C LYS A 209 -1.04 -19.13 18.49
N ALA A 210 -1.94 -18.17 18.26
CA ALA A 210 -3.36 -18.31 18.55
C ALA A 210 -4.13 -19.10 17.47
N GLY A 211 -3.46 -19.58 16.41
CA GLY A 211 -4.09 -20.29 15.30
C GLY A 211 -4.91 -19.40 14.34
N TYR A 212 -4.82 -18.07 14.47
CA TYR A 212 -5.53 -17.13 13.61
C TYR A 212 -4.73 -16.79 12.35
N CYS A 213 -4.75 -17.70 11.37
CA CYS A 213 -4.00 -17.57 10.13
C CYS A 213 -4.27 -16.29 9.32
N PRO A 214 -5.52 -15.80 9.14
CA PRO A 214 -5.76 -14.56 8.41
C PRO A 214 -5.00 -13.35 8.99
N GLY A 215 -5.05 -13.17 10.31
CA GLY A 215 -4.34 -12.09 10.98
C GLY A 215 -2.83 -12.27 10.96
N ALA A 216 -2.35 -13.51 11.11
CA ALA A 216 -0.93 -13.83 11.05
C ALA A 216 -0.33 -13.49 9.68
N VAL A 217 -0.94 -13.99 8.60
CA VAL A 217 -0.49 -13.78 7.22
C VAL A 217 -0.50 -12.30 6.87
N ARG A 218 -1.59 -11.58 7.19
CA ARG A 218 -1.70 -10.13 6.93
C ARG A 218 -0.55 -9.35 7.58
N ASN A 219 -0.34 -9.56 8.87
CA ASN A 219 0.65 -8.81 9.62
C ASN A 219 2.09 -9.15 9.18
N TYR A 220 2.38 -10.43 8.91
CA TYR A 220 3.67 -10.82 8.34
C TYR A 220 3.88 -10.33 6.92
N ARG A 221 2.83 -10.27 6.08
CA ARG A 221 2.90 -9.70 4.73
C ARG A 221 3.38 -8.26 4.78
N ILE A 222 2.70 -7.44 5.58
CA ILE A 222 3.05 -6.03 5.75
C ILE A 222 4.47 -5.91 6.32
N TYR A 223 4.80 -6.69 7.35
CA TYR A 223 6.16 -6.69 7.93
C TYR A 223 7.24 -6.99 6.89
N LEU A 224 7.07 -8.01 6.05
CA LEU A 224 8.05 -8.37 5.02
C LEU A 224 8.10 -7.34 3.87
N ARG A 225 7.02 -6.63 3.58
CA ARG A 225 7.07 -5.48 2.66
C ARG A 225 7.80 -4.28 3.25
N ILE A 226 7.73 -4.11 4.57
CA ILE A 226 8.49 -3.08 5.24
C ILE A 226 9.97 -3.50 5.33
N ILE A 227 10.29 -4.73 5.70
CA ILE A 227 11.65 -5.23 5.91
C ILE A 227 11.93 -6.45 5.03
N PRO A 228 12.14 -6.26 3.70
CA PRO A 228 12.22 -7.37 2.76
C PRO A 228 13.43 -8.29 2.95
N ARG A 229 14.51 -7.77 3.54
CA ARG A 229 15.75 -8.52 3.79
C ARG A 229 15.97 -8.84 5.27
N THR A 230 14.89 -8.92 6.05
CA THR A 230 14.98 -9.40 7.43
C THR A 230 15.54 -10.83 7.46
N PRO A 231 16.46 -11.17 8.39
CA PRO A 231 16.99 -12.53 8.54
C PRO A 231 15.93 -13.57 8.95
N GLU A 232 14.71 -13.12 9.21
CA GLU A 232 13.60 -13.93 9.69
C GLU A 232 12.64 -14.34 8.57
N LYS A 233 12.89 -13.85 7.34
CA LYS A 233 12.04 -14.04 6.17
C LYS A 233 11.79 -15.52 5.89
N GLU A 234 12.85 -16.32 5.81
CA GLU A 234 12.79 -17.74 5.50
C GLU A 234 12.03 -18.51 6.57
N LYS A 235 12.26 -18.17 7.84
CA LYS A 235 11.56 -18.79 8.98
C LYS A 235 10.07 -18.46 8.96
N ILE A 236 9.71 -17.20 8.68
CA ILE A 236 8.30 -16.78 8.58
C ILE A 236 7.61 -17.49 7.42
N ASP A 237 8.25 -17.55 6.25
CA ASP A 237 7.70 -18.23 5.07
C ASP A 237 7.43 -19.72 5.33
N GLN A 238 8.40 -20.41 5.95
CA GLN A 238 8.24 -21.81 6.33
C GLN A 238 7.07 -22.01 7.30
N LEU A 239 7.02 -21.23 8.39
CA LEU A 239 5.96 -21.34 9.40
C LEU A 239 4.57 -21.14 8.80
N LEU A 240 4.40 -20.16 7.91
CA LEU A 240 3.11 -19.89 7.28
C LEU A 240 2.73 -20.94 6.24
N LYS A 241 3.68 -21.52 5.51
CA LYS A 241 3.42 -22.65 4.60
C LYS A 241 3.00 -23.91 5.35
N GLU A 242 3.55 -24.15 6.53
CA GLU A 242 3.22 -25.31 7.36
C GLU A 242 1.86 -25.15 8.04
N GLN A 243 1.56 -23.97 8.60
CA GLN A 243 0.39 -23.78 9.47
C GLN A 243 -0.78 -23.05 8.80
N CYS A 244 -0.52 -22.25 7.77
CA CYS A 244 -1.48 -21.29 7.20
C CYS A 244 -1.54 -21.31 5.66
N LYS A 245 -1.20 -22.45 5.04
CA LYS A 245 -1.10 -22.60 3.58
C LYS A 245 -2.29 -22.04 2.82
N ASP A 246 -3.51 -22.32 3.30
CA ASP A 246 -4.76 -21.94 2.64
C ASP A 246 -5.10 -20.44 2.77
N ASN A 247 -4.38 -19.71 3.64
CA ASN A 247 -4.57 -18.28 3.89
C ASN A 247 -3.48 -17.41 3.25
N LEU A 248 -2.42 -18.01 2.70
CA LEU A 248 -1.30 -17.28 2.08
C LEU A 248 -1.76 -16.38 0.95
N ILE A 249 -2.74 -16.81 0.16
CA ILE A 249 -3.28 -16.04 -0.95
C ILE A 249 -4.76 -15.76 -0.65
N PRO A 250 -5.19 -14.48 -0.59
CA PRO A 250 -6.59 -14.16 -0.41
C PRO A 250 -7.43 -14.76 -1.54
N LYS A 251 -8.39 -15.62 -1.22
CA LYS A 251 -9.34 -16.14 -2.20
C LYS A 251 -10.21 -14.98 -2.68
N LYS A 252 -10.22 -14.70 -3.99
CA LYS A 252 -11.22 -13.80 -4.58
C LYS A 252 -12.60 -14.32 -4.20
N LYS A 253 -13.41 -13.51 -3.51
CA LYS A 253 -14.83 -13.85 -3.33
C LYS A 253 -15.42 -13.94 -4.74
N GLU A 254 -15.92 -15.10 -5.12
CA GLU A 254 -16.78 -15.24 -6.28
C GLU A 254 -17.93 -14.25 -6.10
N THR A 255 -18.07 -13.33 -7.06
CA THR A 255 -19.25 -12.50 -7.15
C THR A 255 -20.41 -13.47 -7.32
N LYS A 256 -21.25 -13.63 -6.27
CA LYS A 256 -22.56 -14.22 -6.50
C LYS A 256 -23.27 -13.25 -7.45
N GLU A 257 -23.33 -13.58 -8.73
CA GLU A 257 -24.28 -12.96 -9.64
C GLU A 257 -25.63 -13.12 -8.96
N TYR A 258 -26.18 -12.01 -8.49
CA TYR A 258 -27.55 -11.97 -8.07
C TYR A 258 -28.33 -12.17 -9.37
N SER A 259 -28.83 -13.38 -9.62
CA SER A 259 -29.75 -13.55 -10.74
C SER A 259 -30.96 -12.68 -10.43
N GLU A 260 -31.25 -11.75 -11.34
CA GLU A 260 -32.53 -11.04 -11.37
C GLU A 260 -33.62 -12.03 -11.81
N ASP A 261 -33.80 -13.12 -11.06
CA ASP A 261 -35.00 -13.92 -11.21
C ASP A 261 -36.12 -13.15 -10.51
N VAL A 262 -36.77 -12.31 -11.30
CA VAL A 262 -38.05 -11.67 -10.97
C VAL A 262 -38.98 -12.78 -10.45
N PRO A 263 -39.47 -12.71 -9.20
CA PRO A 263 -40.41 -13.71 -8.73
C PRO A 263 -41.63 -13.71 -9.67
N PRO A 264 -42.10 -14.89 -10.12
CA PRO A 264 -43.26 -14.97 -10.99
C PRO A 264 -44.43 -14.28 -10.28
N GLY A 265 -45.03 -13.34 -11.00
CA GLY A 265 -45.99 -12.37 -10.47
C GLY A 265 -47.11 -13.01 -9.63
N ILE A 266 -47.47 -12.30 -8.56
CA ILE A 266 -48.73 -12.42 -7.85
C ILE A 266 -49.67 -11.36 -8.41
#